data_AF-A0A1G6QCX2-F1
#
_entry.id   AF-A0A1G6QCX2-F1
#
_cell.length_a   1.000
_cell.length_b   1.000
_cell.length_c   1.000
_cell.angle_alpha   90.00
_cell.angle_beta   90.00
_cell.angle_gamma   90.00
#
_symmetry.space_group_name_H-M   'P 1'
#
loop_
_entity.id
_entity.type
_entity.pdbx_description
1 polymer ?
#
loop_
_entity_poly.entity_id
_entity_poly.type
_entity_poly.pdbx_seq_one_letter_code
_entity_poly.pdbx_strand_id
1 'polypeptide(L)'
;MPRSFSLSLAAVDMLSQALRVNCRLFPFEIPSFGQLEEDRNRIAKVVFTDLSNRGLIHHSEVDPDVAAALTVTSDHDIGIGMMGTVNHDRRIRARAAAAGSTAVLAIQEGQSIQFDLISPAALARSLVALLPPAQAGPGQSVQVIEAAPQPRDDSGGGFVQPVRAPRTNTDAQLRMAAAMLERPRTGYGFFTVSGRGRHGREVDAGTVSWIDTDAGRYLSLSRPEPNGAIRATYSPADNARLAQQLGDLILSAAPTTRP
;
A
#
# COMPACT_ATOMS: atom_id res chain seq x y z
N MET A 1 -6.35 -1.22 -27.25
CA MET A 1 -6.01 -0.22 -26.21
C MET A 1 -6.70 -0.71 -24.98
N PRO A 2 -6.00 -1.05 -23.90
CA PRO A 2 -5.85 -0.06 -22.83
C PRO A 2 -4.58 -0.18 -21.95
N ARG A 3 -3.77 0.89 -21.94
CA ARG A 3 -2.78 1.13 -20.87
C ARG A 3 -3.39 1.86 -19.65
N SER A 4 -4.72 2.02 -19.64
CA SER A 4 -5.53 2.60 -18.58
C SER A 4 -7.01 2.21 -18.79
N PHE A 5 -7.67 1.65 -17.78
CA PHE A 5 -9.08 1.22 -17.85
C PHE A 5 -9.73 1.09 -16.46
N SER A 6 -11.06 1.13 -16.40
CA SER A 6 -11.82 0.97 -15.14
C SER A 6 -12.61 -0.33 -15.11
N LEU A 7 -12.67 -1.02 -13.98
CA LEU A 7 -13.51 -2.18 -13.76
C LEU A 7 -14.43 -1.94 -12.57
N SER A 8 -15.71 -2.32 -12.67
CA SER A 8 -16.58 -2.39 -11.49
C SER A 8 -16.09 -3.52 -10.55
N LEU A 9 -16.46 -3.46 -9.26
CA LEU A 9 -16.09 -4.54 -8.33
C LEU A 9 -16.61 -5.92 -8.78
N ALA A 10 -17.79 -5.96 -9.41
CA ALA A 10 -18.33 -7.18 -10.00
C ALA A 10 -17.50 -7.66 -11.20
N ALA A 11 -17.02 -6.74 -12.03
CA ALA A 11 -16.12 -7.08 -13.13
C ALA A 11 -14.78 -7.64 -12.62
N VAL A 12 -14.20 -7.06 -11.57
CA VAL A 12 -12.98 -7.59 -10.96
C VAL A 12 -13.22 -8.98 -10.37
N ASP A 13 -14.35 -9.23 -9.69
CA ASP A 13 -14.72 -10.56 -9.18
C ASP A 13 -14.79 -11.60 -10.31
N MET A 14 -15.57 -11.31 -11.36
CA MET A 14 -15.81 -12.26 -12.45
C MET A 14 -14.56 -12.51 -13.29
N LEU A 15 -13.78 -11.48 -13.59
CA LEU A 15 -12.51 -11.62 -14.32
C LEU A 15 -11.45 -12.34 -13.48
N SER A 16 -11.39 -12.09 -12.17
CA SER A 16 -10.49 -12.83 -11.26
C SER A 16 -10.77 -14.33 -11.33
N GLN A 17 -12.05 -14.72 -11.30
CA GLN A 17 -12.44 -16.12 -11.45
C GLN A 17 -12.08 -16.68 -12.84
N ALA A 18 -12.40 -15.94 -13.91
CA ALA A 18 -12.15 -16.39 -15.28
C ALA A 18 -10.65 -16.58 -15.58
N LEU A 19 -9.81 -15.68 -15.09
CA LEU A 19 -8.35 -15.72 -15.25
C LEU A 19 -7.65 -16.57 -14.18
N ARG A 20 -8.38 -17.09 -13.18
CA ARG A 20 -7.84 -17.83 -12.03
C ARG A 20 -6.79 -17.05 -11.23
N VAL A 21 -7.02 -15.75 -11.08
CA VAL A 21 -6.19 -14.83 -10.29
C VAL A 21 -6.95 -14.36 -9.06
N ASN A 22 -6.24 -13.80 -8.08
CA ASN A 22 -6.84 -13.21 -6.88
C ASN A 22 -6.49 -11.73 -6.74
N CYS A 23 -7.43 -10.86 -7.12
CA CYS A 23 -7.28 -9.42 -6.94
C CYS A 23 -7.85 -8.90 -5.61
N ARG A 24 -8.32 -9.78 -4.71
CA ARG A 24 -8.79 -9.42 -3.36
C ARG A 24 -7.62 -9.26 -2.39
N LEU A 25 -6.76 -8.30 -2.72
CA LEU A 25 -5.56 -7.99 -1.97
C LEU A 25 -5.71 -6.65 -1.29
N PHE A 26 -5.05 -6.49 -0.14
CA PHE A 26 -4.97 -5.20 0.53
C PHE A 26 -4.50 -4.10 -0.46
N PRO A 27 -5.15 -2.93 -0.50
CA PRO A 27 -6.21 -2.42 0.38
C PRO A 27 -7.63 -2.56 -0.19
N PHE A 28 -7.83 -3.37 -1.23
CA PHE A 28 -9.10 -3.42 -1.94
C PHE A 28 -10.19 -4.16 -1.16
N GLU A 29 -11.37 -3.56 -1.15
CA GLU A 29 -12.59 -4.14 -0.60
C GLU A 29 -13.47 -4.60 -1.76
N ILE A 30 -13.31 -5.86 -2.17
CA ILE A 30 -14.05 -6.45 -3.29
C ILE A 30 -14.95 -7.57 -2.76
N PRO A 31 -16.27 -7.37 -2.71
CA PRO A 31 -17.19 -8.40 -2.24
C PRO A 31 -17.23 -9.58 -3.23
N SER A 32 -17.74 -10.72 -2.76
CA SER A 32 -18.15 -11.79 -3.66
C SER A 32 -19.56 -11.50 -4.16
N PHE A 33 -19.77 -11.52 -5.47
CA PHE A 33 -21.07 -11.23 -6.07
C PHE A 33 -21.81 -12.52 -6.43
N GLY A 34 -23.04 -12.69 -5.92
CA GLY A 34 -23.85 -13.90 -6.13
C GLY A 34 -23.45 -15.04 -5.18
N GLN A 35 -24.41 -15.50 -4.37
CA GLN A 35 -24.21 -16.63 -3.45
C GLN A 35 -24.41 -17.98 -4.14
N LEU A 36 -25.26 -18.02 -5.17
CA LEU A 36 -25.59 -19.21 -5.94
C LEU A 36 -24.93 -19.16 -7.33
N GLU A 37 -24.68 -20.33 -7.90
CA GLU A 37 -24.07 -20.46 -9.22
C GLU A 37 -24.91 -19.79 -10.33
N GLU A 38 -26.24 -19.91 -10.25
CA GLU A 38 -27.15 -19.26 -11.21
C GLU A 38 -27.07 -17.74 -11.17
N ASP A 39 -27.00 -17.16 -9.97
CA ASP A 39 -26.82 -15.72 -9.79
C ASP A 39 -25.48 -15.26 -10.36
N ARG A 40 -24.40 -16.01 -10.10
CA ARG A 40 -23.08 -15.72 -10.65
C ARG A 40 -23.09 -15.76 -12.17
N ASN A 41 -23.74 -16.75 -12.78
CA ASN A 41 -23.87 -16.86 -14.24
C ASN A 41 -24.65 -15.68 -14.83
N ARG A 42 -25.71 -15.21 -14.17
CA ARG A 42 -26.48 -14.03 -14.60
C ARG A 42 -25.64 -12.76 -14.50
N ILE A 43 -24.93 -12.55 -13.40
CA ILE A 43 -24.04 -11.40 -13.19
C ILE A 43 -22.90 -11.43 -14.22
N ALA A 44 -22.26 -12.58 -14.43
CA ALA A 44 -21.20 -12.76 -15.40
C ALA A 44 -21.67 -12.38 -16.81
N LYS A 45 -22.85 -12.82 -17.26
CA LYS A 45 -23.40 -12.43 -18.57
C LYS A 45 -23.49 -10.92 -18.74
N VAL A 46 -24.02 -10.21 -17.73
CA VAL A 46 -24.16 -8.75 -17.76
C VAL A 46 -22.79 -8.07 -17.80
N VAL A 47 -21.87 -8.50 -16.92
CA VAL A 47 -20.50 -7.98 -16.84
C VAL A 47 -19.74 -8.18 -18.16
N PHE A 48 -19.72 -9.40 -18.70
CA PHE A 48 -18.98 -9.70 -19.92
C PHE A 48 -19.56 -8.98 -21.15
N THR A 49 -20.88 -8.77 -21.19
CA THR A 49 -21.51 -7.91 -22.20
C THR A 49 -21.02 -6.45 -22.09
N ASP A 50 -20.99 -5.87 -20.88
CA ASP A 50 -20.46 -4.51 -20.65
C ASP A 50 -18.98 -4.41 -21.07
N LEU A 51 -18.14 -5.35 -20.64
CA LEU A 51 -16.73 -5.37 -20.98
C LEU A 51 -16.49 -5.49 -22.49
N SER A 52 -17.29 -6.29 -23.18
CA SER A 52 -17.21 -6.44 -24.65
C SER A 52 -17.61 -5.14 -25.36
N ASN A 53 -18.69 -4.49 -24.91
CA ASN A 53 -19.13 -3.19 -25.44
C ASN A 53 -18.09 -2.09 -25.23
N ARG A 54 -17.29 -2.19 -24.16
CA ARG A 54 -16.19 -1.27 -23.84
C ARG A 54 -14.86 -1.64 -24.50
N GLY A 55 -14.83 -2.71 -25.30
CA GLY A 55 -13.62 -3.19 -25.97
C GLY A 55 -12.56 -3.77 -25.03
N LEU A 56 -12.95 -4.19 -23.82
CA LEU A 56 -12.07 -4.87 -22.86
C LEU A 56 -12.10 -6.41 -23.03
N ILE A 57 -13.03 -6.91 -23.84
CA ILE A 57 -13.12 -8.29 -24.29
C ILE A 57 -13.33 -8.29 -25.80
N HIS A 58 -12.55 -9.09 -26.51
CA HIS A 58 -12.63 -9.26 -27.96
C HIS A 58 -12.77 -10.76 -28.28
N HIS A 59 -13.82 -11.14 -29.01
CA HIS A 59 -14.05 -12.54 -29.43
C HIS A 59 -13.96 -13.56 -28.28
N SER A 60 -14.46 -13.20 -27.09
CA SER A 60 -14.39 -14.00 -25.85
C SER A 60 -13.02 -14.07 -25.19
N GLU A 61 -12.03 -13.33 -25.68
CA GLU A 61 -10.73 -13.17 -25.05
C GLU A 61 -10.66 -11.83 -24.31
N VAL A 62 -10.12 -11.86 -23.09
CA VAL A 62 -9.88 -10.64 -22.31
C VAL A 62 -8.73 -9.87 -22.97
N ASP A 63 -8.86 -8.54 -23.08
CA ASP A 63 -7.80 -7.72 -23.63
C ASP A 63 -6.45 -7.97 -22.89
N PRO A 64 -5.32 -8.08 -23.62
CA PRO A 64 -4.04 -8.42 -23.02
C PRO A 64 -3.59 -7.52 -21.88
N ASP A 65 -3.84 -6.21 -21.94
CA ASP A 65 -3.44 -5.29 -20.89
C ASP A 65 -4.32 -5.46 -19.64
N VAL A 66 -5.61 -5.79 -19.83
CA VAL A 66 -6.54 -6.12 -18.73
C VAL A 66 -6.10 -7.41 -18.04
N ALA A 67 -5.81 -8.45 -18.83
CA ALA A 67 -5.31 -9.71 -18.31
C ALA A 67 -3.97 -9.53 -17.59
N ALA A 68 -3.05 -8.74 -18.16
CA ALA A 68 -1.74 -8.45 -17.56
C ALA A 68 -1.89 -7.68 -16.24
N ALA A 69 -2.72 -6.64 -16.19
CA ALA A 69 -2.95 -5.85 -14.98
C ALA A 69 -3.52 -6.70 -13.83
N LEU A 70 -4.51 -7.56 -14.09
CA LEU A 70 -5.09 -8.44 -13.07
C LEU A 70 -4.11 -9.54 -12.63
N THR A 71 -3.37 -10.11 -13.58
CA THR A 71 -2.33 -11.11 -13.31
C THR A 71 -1.21 -10.52 -12.45
N VAL A 72 -0.63 -9.39 -12.83
CA VAL A 72 0.44 -8.73 -12.05
C VAL A 72 -0.08 -8.27 -10.68
N THR A 73 -1.33 -7.81 -10.59
CA THR A 73 -1.92 -7.49 -9.28
C THR A 73 -1.91 -8.70 -8.35
N SER A 74 -2.29 -9.88 -8.86
CA SER A 74 -2.37 -11.12 -8.09
C SER A 74 -1.02 -11.80 -7.86
N ASP A 75 -0.15 -11.81 -8.87
CA ASP A 75 1.09 -12.57 -8.94
C ASP A 75 2.23 -11.61 -9.30
N HIS A 76 2.96 -11.15 -8.27
CA HIS A 76 3.96 -10.10 -8.37
C HIS A 76 5.25 -10.46 -7.64
N ASP A 77 6.34 -9.85 -8.11
CA ASP A 77 7.64 -9.86 -7.44
C ASP A 77 7.68 -8.79 -6.34
N ILE A 78 6.98 -7.67 -6.56
CA ILE A 78 6.85 -6.54 -5.63
C ILE A 78 5.39 -6.08 -5.59
N GLY A 79 4.86 -5.90 -4.39
CA GLY A 79 3.53 -5.37 -4.12
C GLY A 79 3.59 -4.19 -3.17
N ILE A 80 2.82 -3.13 -3.44
CA ILE A 80 2.69 -1.97 -2.58
C ILE A 80 1.21 -1.67 -2.37
N GLY A 81 0.73 -1.83 -1.14
CA GLY A 81 -0.61 -1.39 -0.73
C GLY A 81 -0.55 0.02 -0.14
N MET A 82 -1.44 0.90 -0.57
CA MET A 82 -1.55 2.29 -0.09
C MET A 82 -2.95 2.53 0.47
N MET A 83 -3.02 2.91 1.75
CA MET A 83 -4.27 3.33 2.37
C MET A 83 -4.07 4.60 3.19
N GLY A 84 -5.02 5.53 3.09
CA GLY A 84 -4.96 6.77 3.86
C GLY A 84 -6.14 7.68 3.64
N THR A 85 -6.06 8.85 4.24
CA THR A 85 -6.99 9.98 4.07
C THR A 85 -6.16 11.22 3.72
N VAL A 86 -6.62 12.00 2.76
CA VAL A 86 -6.02 13.29 2.36
C VAL A 86 -7.10 14.37 2.35
N ASN A 87 -6.71 15.64 2.47
CA ASN A 87 -7.66 16.76 2.49
C ASN A 87 -8.81 16.56 3.50
N HIS A 88 -8.47 16.07 4.70
CA HIS A 88 -9.34 15.77 5.84
C HIS A 88 -10.20 14.51 5.75
N ASP A 89 -10.83 14.21 4.61
CA ASP A 89 -11.84 13.15 4.52
C ASP A 89 -11.73 12.24 3.28
N ARG A 90 -10.96 12.66 2.26
CA ARG A 90 -10.83 11.89 1.02
C ARG A 90 -9.97 10.66 1.24
N ARG A 91 -10.61 9.50 1.29
CA ARG A 91 -9.94 8.20 1.42
C ARG A 91 -9.20 7.83 0.13
N ILE A 92 -8.02 7.23 0.29
CA ILE A 92 -7.25 6.63 -0.78
C ILE A 92 -7.12 5.14 -0.48
N ARG A 93 -7.42 4.32 -1.49
CA ARG A 93 -7.13 2.88 -1.52
C ARG A 93 -6.51 2.58 -2.87
N ALA A 94 -5.21 2.37 -2.89
CA ALA A 94 -4.49 2.04 -4.10
C ALA A 94 -3.54 0.87 -3.87
N ARG A 95 -3.25 0.13 -4.94
CA ARG A 95 -2.22 -0.90 -4.95
C ARG A 95 -1.37 -0.71 -6.18
N ALA A 96 -0.06 -0.77 -6.03
CA ALA A 96 0.83 -0.93 -7.16
C ALA A 96 1.51 -2.30 -7.09
N ALA A 97 1.77 -2.92 -8.22
CA ALA A 97 2.44 -4.22 -8.28
C ALA A 97 3.33 -4.30 -9.51
N ALA A 98 4.40 -5.09 -9.43
CA ALA A 98 5.28 -5.36 -10.55
C ALA A 98 5.71 -6.83 -10.60
N ALA A 99 5.78 -7.37 -11.81
CA ALA A 99 6.32 -8.68 -12.13
C ALA A 99 7.17 -8.57 -13.41
N GLY A 100 8.46 -8.91 -13.31
CA GLY A 100 9.40 -8.72 -14.41
C GLY A 100 9.42 -7.28 -14.95
N SER A 101 9.09 -7.10 -16.23
CA SER A 101 9.05 -5.78 -16.90
C SER A 101 7.70 -5.08 -16.84
N THR A 102 6.66 -5.72 -16.29
CA THR A 102 5.29 -5.20 -16.25
C THR A 102 4.97 -4.68 -14.86
N ALA A 103 4.34 -3.50 -14.79
CA ALA A 103 3.82 -2.95 -13.55
C ALA A 103 2.42 -2.36 -13.74
N VAL A 104 1.66 -2.33 -12.67
CA VAL A 104 0.28 -1.82 -12.63
C VAL A 104 0.11 -0.92 -11.42
N LEU A 105 -0.63 0.17 -11.59
CA LEU A 105 -1.24 0.94 -10.51
C LEU A 105 -2.75 0.72 -10.56
N ALA A 106 -3.35 0.36 -9.44
CA ALA A 106 -4.77 0.14 -9.29
C ALA A 106 -5.32 1.04 -8.17
N ILE A 107 -6.41 1.77 -8.41
CA ILE A 107 -6.98 2.75 -7.48
C ILE A 107 -8.48 2.44 -7.32
N GLN A 108 -8.92 2.17 -6.10
CA GLN A 108 -10.34 1.92 -5.82
C GLN A 108 -11.05 3.23 -5.48
N GLU A 109 -12.06 3.55 -6.29
CA GLU A 109 -12.96 4.68 -6.10
C GLU A 109 -14.40 4.17 -6.07
N GLY A 110 -15.04 4.24 -4.90
CA GLY A 110 -16.39 3.74 -4.69
C GLY A 110 -16.55 2.26 -5.07
N GLN A 111 -17.31 1.99 -6.14
CA GLN A 111 -17.63 0.65 -6.65
C GLN A 111 -16.84 0.28 -7.91
N SER A 112 -15.72 0.96 -8.16
CA SER A 112 -14.83 0.69 -9.29
C SER A 112 -13.36 0.72 -8.89
N ILE A 113 -12.53 0.04 -9.68
CA ILE A 113 -11.08 0.10 -9.60
C ILE A 113 -10.55 0.55 -10.96
N GLN A 114 -9.83 1.66 -10.97
CA GLN A 114 -9.06 2.12 -12.11
C GLN A 114 -7.72 1.39 -12.15
N PHE A 115 -7.33 0.86 -13.29
CA PHE A 115 -6.05 0.20 -13.52
C PHE A 115 -5.26 0.95 -14.58
N ASP A 116 -3.98 1.21 -14.31
CA ASP A 116 -3.03 1.82 -15.22
C ASP A 116 -1.80 0.94 -15.35
N LEU A 117 -1.45 0.54 -16.57
CA LEU A 117 -0.16 -0.11 -16.81
C LEU A 117 0.93 0.95 -16.82
N ILE A 118 1.95 0.73 -16.00
CA ILE A 118 3.07 1.65 -15.79
C ILE A 118 4.39 0.92 -15.93
N SER A 119 5.51 1.65 -15.96
CA SER A 119 6.82 1.02 -15.87
C SER A 119 7.14 0.63 -14.42
N PRO A 120 7.90 -0.44 -14.15
CA PRO A 120 8.33 -0.78 -12.79
C PRO A 120 9.09 0.36 -12.09
N ALA A 121 9.87 1.14 -12.83
CA ALA A 121 10.55 2.34 -12.32
C ALA A 121 9.58 3.48 -11.92
N ALA A 122 8.29 3.36 -12.21
CA ALA A 122 7.26 4.35 -11.88
C ALA A 122 6.54 4.09 -10.55
N LEU A 123 6.67 2.91 -9.95
CA LEU A 123 5.84 2.50 -8.80
C LEU A 123 5.78 3.56 -7.69
N ALA A 124 6.94 3.98 -7.18
CA ALA A 124 7.01 4.91 -6.06
C ALA A 124 6.43 6.29 -6.42
N ARG A 125 6.83 6.84 -7.58
CA ARG A 125 6.37 8.16 -8.01
C ARG A 125 4.86 8.18 -8.31
N SER A 126 4.31 7.13 -8.91
CA SER A 126 2.91 7.06 -9.27
C SER A 126 2.01 6.96 -8.03
N LEU A 127 2.42 6.19 -7.01
CA LEU A 127 1.72 6.11 -5.74
C LEU A 127 1.75 7.44 -4.98
N VAL A 128 2.91 8.08 -4.89
CA VAL A 128 3.06 9.36 -4.18
C VAL A 128 2.34 10.51 -4.92
N ALA A 129 2.17 10.42 -6.23
CA ALA A 129 1.39 11.38 -7.02
C ALA A 129 -0.11 11.37 -6.68
N LEU A 130 -0.63 10.34 -5.99
CA LEU A 130 -2.01 10.32 -5.48
C LEU A 130 -2.21 11.26 -4.28
N LEU A 131 -1.12 11.69 -3.65
CA LEU A 131 -1.15 12.62 -2.54
C LEU A 131 -1.18 14.07 -3.05
N PRO A 132 -1.92 14.97 -2.37
CA PRO A 132 -1.79 16.40 -2.62
C PRO A 132 -0.32 16.85 -2.52
N PRO A 133 0.09 17.87 -3.31
CA PRO A 133 1.40 18.48 -3.15
C PRO A 133 1.50 19.08 -1.75
N ALA A 134 2.57 18.76 -1.03
CA ALA A 134 2.84 19.28 0.30
C ALA A 134 4.33 19.63 0.44
N GLN A 135 4.62 20.72 1.15
CA GLN A 135 5.97 21.04 1.58
C GLN A 135 6.35 20.17 2.78
N ALA A 136 7.65 19.95 2.97
CA ALA A 136 8.16 19.32 4.18
C ALA A 136 7.84 20.20 5.40
N GLY A 137 7.34 19.59 6.48
CA GLY A 137 7.07 20.31 7.72
C GLY A 137 8.35 20.83 8.39
N PRO A 138 8.25 21.74 9.36
CA PRO A 138 9.40 22.17 10.15
C PRO A 138 9.94 21.03 11.03
N GLY A 139 11.25 21.01 11.27
CA GLY A 139 11.90 20.10 12.21
C GLY A 139 13.13 19.41 11.63
N GLN A 140 13.66 18.43 12.37
CA GLN A 140 14.78 17.59 11.96
C GLN A 140 14.37 16.12 12.02
N SER A 141 15.08 15.27 11.28
CA SER A 141 14.87 13.83 11.35
C SER A 141 15.15 13.31 12.76
N VAL A 142 14.25 12.49 13.30
CA VAL A 142 14.40 11.82 14.59
C VAL A 142 14.17 10.33 14.42
N GLN A 143 14.99 9.52 15.09
CA GLN A 143 14.83 8.07 15.12
C GLN A 143 14.25 7.68 16.47
N VAL A 144 13.19 6.88 16.46
CA VAL A 144 12.58 6.32 17.65
C VAL A 144 12.67 4.81 17.55
N ILE A 145 13.21 4.18 18.59
CA ILE A 145 13.21 2.73 18.73
C ILE A 145 12.02 2.39 19.62
N GLU A 146 10.97 1.79 19.06
CA GLU A 146 9.90 1.22 19.85
C GLU A 146 10.32 -0.20 20.26
N ALA A 147 10.37 -0.45 21.57
CA ALA A 147 10.59 -1.79 22.08
C ALA A 147 9.45 -2.71 21.65
N ALA A 148 9.76 -3.97 21.33
CA ALA A 148 8.74 -4.96 20.95
C ALA A 148 7.62 -5.00 22.01
N PRO A 149 6.34 -5.14 21.62
CA PRO A 149 5.26 -5.34 22.58
C PRO A 149 5.59 -6.56 23.44
N GLN A 150 5.84 -6.36 24.74
CA GLN A 150 5.94 -7.49 25.65
C GLN A 150 4.53 -8.08 25.79
N PRO A 151 4.38 -9.42 25.74
CA PRO A 151 3.13 -10.05 26.16
C PRO A 151 2.79 -9.54 27.56
N ARG A 152 1.64 -8.89 27.71
CA ARG A 152 1.15 -8.54 29.05
C ARG A 152 0.69 -9.86 29.69
N ASP A 153 1.43 -10.32 30.70
CA ASP A 153 0.89 -11.28 31.64
C ASP A 153 -0.26 -10.61 32.39
N ASP A 154 -1.48 -11.06 32.13
CA ASP A 154 -2.72 -10.59 32.75
C ASP A 154 -2.86 -11.21 34.17
N SER A 155 -1.81 -11.10 34.98
CA SER A 155 -1.80 -11.50 36.39
C SER A 155 -1.83 -10.23 37.25
N GLY A 156 -2.90 -10.11 38.04
CA GLY A 156 -3.34 -8.87 38.64
C GLY A 156 -2.35 -8.19 39.60
N GLY A 157 -2.56 -6.87 39.74
CA GLY A 157 -2.37 -6.13 40.98
C GLY A 157 -0.93 -5.93 41.45
N GLY A 158 -0.30 -4.84 41.01
CA GLY A 158 0.90 -4.32 41.67
C GLY A 158 1.37 -3.02 41.03
N PHE A 159 1.35 -1.93 41.81
CA PHE A 159 2.14 -0.74 41.50
C PHE A 159 3.62 -1.13 41.50
N VAL A 160 4.21 -1.36 40.32
CA VAL A 160 5.67 -1.46 40.17
C VAL A 160 6.09 -0.85 38.85
N GLN A 161 6.87 0.22 38.97
CA GLN A 161 7.49 0.98 37.89
C GLN A 161 8.66 0.19 37.28
N PRO A 162 8.78 0.01 35.95
CA PRO A 162 9.99 -0.55 35.36
C PRO A 162 10.84 0.51 34.63
N VAL A 163 12.06 0.68 35.15
CA VAL A 163 13.35 0.91 34.48
C VAL A 163 13.38 1.85 33.26
N ARG A 164 13.30 3.13 33.59
CA ARG A 164 14.08 4.27 33.07
C ARG A 164 15.37 3.91 32.30
N ALA A 165 15.29 3.84 30.96
CA ALA A 165 16.44 3.85 30.02
C ALA A 165 17.20 5.21 30.06
N PRO A 166 18.44 5.33 29.54
CA PRO A 166 19.24 6.56 29.65
C PRO A 166 18.50 7.79 29.08
N ARG A 167 18.18 8.76 29.95
CA ARG A 167 17.07 9.73 29.79
C ARG A 167 17.40 11.11 29.19
N THR A 168 18.21 11.22 28.14
CA THR A 168 18.46 12.56 27.58
C THR A 168 18.22 12.68 26.09
N ASN A 169 18.72 11.75 25.27
CA ASN A 169 18.55 11.85 23.81
C ASN A 169 17.22 11.22 23.32
N THR A 170 16.83 10.07 23.87
CA THR A 170 15.59 9.37 23.49
C THR A 170 14.34 10.15 23.91
N ASP A 171 14.31 10.74 25.11
CA ASP A 171 13.18 11.56 25.59
C ASP A 171 13.03 12.87 24.79
N ALA A 172 14.13 13.42 24.26
CA ALA A 172 14.09 14.58 23.37
C ALA A 172 13.56 14.19 21.98
N GLN A 173 14.04 13.09 21.41
CA GLN A 173 13.59 12.56 20.11
C GLN A 173 12.12 12.13 20.15
N LEU A 174 11.67 11.50 21.23
CA LEU A 174 10.27 11.16 21.47
C LEU A 174 9.40 12.41 21.56
N ARG A 175 9.83 13.45 22.28
CA ARG A 175 9.10 14.72 22.34
C ARG A 175 9.04 15.43 20.99
N MET A 176 10.11 15.39 20.20
CA MET A 176 10.13 15.95 18.86
C MET A 176 9.19 15.18 17.92
N ALA A 177 9.18 13.84 17.98
CA ALA A 177 8.22 13.02 17.25
C ALA A 177 6.78 13.31 17.70
N ALA A 178 6.52 13.39 19.01
CA ALA A 178 5.20 13.74 19.55
C ALA A 178 4.74 15.13 19.06
N ALA A 179 5.62 16.14 19.07
CA ALA A 179 5.30 17.48 18.58
C ALA A 179 4.97 17.51 17.07
N MET A 180 5.52 16.61 16.26
CA MET A 180 5.13 16.45 14.84
C MET A 180 3.72 15.85 14.70
N LEU A 181 3.30 15.02 15.66
CA LEU A 181 2.03 14.27 15.64
C LEU A 181 0.87 14.98 16.36
N GLU A 182 1.16 15.93 17.24
CA GLU A 182 0.17 16.70 18.02
C GLU A 182 -0.56 17.78 17.19
N ARG A 183 -0.04 18.16 16.03
CA ARG A 183 -0.66 19.19 15.17
C ARG A 183 -1.93 18.67 14.51
N PRO A 184 -2.89 19.56 14.17
CA PRO A 184 -4.10 19.18 13.44
C PRO A 184 -3.74 18.45 12.14
N ARG A 185 -4.16 17.18 12.05
CA ARG A 185 -3.88 16.34 10.89
C ARG A 185 -4.84 16.69 9.76
N THR A 186 -4.29 17.04 8.61
CA THR A 186 -5.02 17.28 7.36
C THR A 186 -5.02 16.05 6.45
N GLY A 187 -4.17 15.07 6.75
CA GLY A 187 -4.10 13.81 6.03
C GLY A 187 -3.15 12.82 6.72
N TYR A 188 -3.31 11.55 6.42
CA TYR A 188 -2.42 10.51 6.90
C TYR A 188 -2.63 9.20 6.14
N GLY A 189 -1.62 8.35 6.14
CA GLY A 189 -1.75 7.00 5.62
C GLY A 189 -0.41 6.32 5.54
N PHE A 190 -0.39 5.20 4.83
CA PHE A 190 0.80 4.39 4.71
C PHE A 190 0.85 3.59 3.42
N PHE A 191 2.08 3.20 3.07
CA PHE A 191 2.46 2.27 2.04
C PHE A 191 3.03 1.02 2.71
N THR A 192 2.41 -0.14 2.54
CA THR A 192 3.01 -1.43 2.92
C THR A 192 3.70 -2.01 1.70
N VAL A 193 4.98 -2.34 1.81
CA VAL A 193 5.76 -2.93 0.73
C VAL A 193 6.00 -4.39 1.03
N SER A 194 5.63 -5.25 0.09
CA SER A 194 5.95 -6.67 0.12
C SER A 194 6.75 -7.07 -1.12
N GLY A 195 7.61 -8.06 -0.96
CA GLY A 195 8.41 -8.64 -2.05
C GLY A 195 8.38 -10.16 -2.02
N ARG A 196 8.93 -10.80 -3.04
CA ARG A 196 9.13 -12.25 -3.08
C ARG A 196 10.45 -12.68 -2.46
N GLY A 197 10.37 -13.53 -1.43
CA GLY A 197 11.51 -14.21 -0.83
C GLY A 197 12.01 -15.40 -1.67
N ARG A 198 13.14 -15.99 -1.24
CA ARG A 198 13.87 -17.06 -1.96
C ARG A 198 13.08 -18.33 -2.29
N HIS A 199 11.96 -18.55 -1.61
CA HIS A 199 11.09 -19.73 -1.80
C HIS A 199 9.71 -19.36 -2.35
N GLY A 200 9.60 -18.19 -2.99
CA GLY A 200 8.33 -17.67 -3.54
C GLY A 200 7.33 -17.19 -2.48
N ARG A 201 7.71 -17.23 -1.19
CA ARG A 201 6.91 -16.67 -0.09
C ARG A 201 6.97 -15.15 -0.11
N GLU A 202 5.85 -14.51 0.13
CA GLU A 202 5.76 -13.06 0.33
C GLU A 202 6.48 -12.67 1.62
N VAL A 203 7.31 -11.63 1.55
CA VAL A 203 8.09 -11.08 2.66
C VAL A 203 7.71 -9.62 2.82
N ASP A 204 7.29 -9.24 4.02
CA ASP A 204 7.08 -7.84 4.39
C ASP A 204 8.43 -7.11 4.42
N ALA A 205 8.58 -6.11 3.57
CA ALA A 205 9.78 -5.28 3.50
C ALA A 205 9.71 -4.07 4.45
N GLY A 206 8.52 -3.74 4.94
CA GLY A 206 8.27 -2.63 5.85
C GLY A 206 7.21 -1.66 5.33
N THR A 207 7.06 -0.57 6.08
CA THR A 207 6.01 0.42 5.87
C THR A 207 6.61 1.83 5.80
N VAL A 208 6.15 2.62 4.84
CA VAL A 208 6.36 4.08 4.81
C VAL A 208 5.02 4.76 5.08
N SER A 209 4.94 5.57 6.12
CA SER A 209 3.75 6.34 6.46
C SER A 209 3.95 7.82 6.14
N TRP A 210 2.87 8.51 5.79
CA TRP A 210 2.85 9.97 5.71
C TRP A 210 1.84 10.55 6.69
N ILE A 211 2.14 11.74 7.17
CA ILE A 211 1.28 12.52 8.06
C ILE A 211 1.33 13.96 7.55
N ASP A 212 0.18 14.46 7.13
CA ASP A 212 0.00 15.83 6.68
C ASP A 212 -0.60 16.64 7.82
N THR A 213 0.01 17.80 8.07
CA THR A 213 -0.42 18.76 9.08
C THR A 213 -0.62 20.13 8.43
N ASP A 214 -1.15 21.08 9.18
CA ASP A 214 -1.16 22.50 8.79
C ASP A 214 0.24 23.09 8.53
N ALA A 215 1.29 22.46 9.06
CA ALA A 215 2.67 22.89 8.97
C ALA A 215 3.44 22.31 7.78
N GLY A 216 2.89 21.29 7.13
CA GLY A 216 3.57 20.48 6.12
C GLY A 216 3.51 18.98 6.41
N ARG A 217 4.19 18.21 5.55
CA ARG A 217 4.20 16.75 5.56
C ARG A 217 5.42 16.18 6.30
N TYR A 218 5.16 15.10 6.99
CA TYR A 218 6.14 14.25 7.67
C TYR A 218 6.03 12.82 7.16
N LEU A 219 7.16 12.13 7.08
CA LEU A 219 7.24 10.69 6.79
C LEU A 219 7.62 9.92 8.06
N SER A 220 7.12 8.71 8.20
CA SER A 220 7.62 7.71 9.15
C SER A 220 8.01 6.44 8.40
N LEU A 221 9.26 6.00 8.51
CA LEU A 221 9.72 4.73 7.96
C LEU A 221 9.84 3.70 9.08
N SER A 222 9.11 2.59 8.96
CA SER A 222 9.14 1.47 9.89
C SER A 222 9.58 0.20 9.17
N ARG A 223 10.62 -0.46 9.69
CA ARG A 223 11.09 -1.75 9.16
C ARG A 223 11.04 -2.81 10.25
N PRO A 224 10.62 -4.05 9.93
CA PRO A 224 10.74 -5.16 10.86
C PRO A 224 12.22 -5.46 11.14
N GLU A 225 12.62 -5.50 12.41
CA GLU A 225 13.95 -5.96 12.82
C GLU A 225 13.95 -7.48 13.13
N PRO A 226 15.08 -8.19 12.96
CA PRO A 226 15.17 -9.65 13.22
C PRO A 226 14.79 -10.08 14.64
N ASN A 227 14.89 -9.16 15.61
CA ASN A 227 14.54 -9.36 17.02
C ASN A 227 13.05 -9.06 17.34
N GLY A 228 12.24 -8.70 16.34
CA GLY A 228 10.84 -8.31 16.51
C GLY A 228 10.62 -6.86 16.95
N ALA A 229 11.67 -6.05 17.10
CA ALA A 229 11.55 -4.62 17.37
C ALA A 229 11.15 -3.85 16.09
N ILE A 230 10.55 -2.68 16.27
CA ILE A 230 10.21 -1.76 15.17
C ILE A 230 11.04 -0.50 15.35
N ARG A 231 11.96 -0.27 14.40
CA ARG A 231 12.66 1.00 14.29
C ARG A 231 11.85 1.94 13.41
N ALA A 232 11.36 3.03 14.00
CA ALA A 232 10.62 4.07 13.30
C ALA A 232 11.49 5.32 13.13
N THR A 233 11.65 5.82 11.90
CA THR A 233 12.33 7.09 11.63
C THR A 233 11.32 8.11 11.16
N TYR A 234 11.18 9.21 11.90
CA TYR A 234 10.32 10.34 11.55
C TYR A 234 11.16 11.45 10.93
N SER A 235 10.71 12.02 9.81
CA SER A 235 11.38 13.17 9.21
C SER A 235 10.43 14.04 8.40
N PRO A 236 10.67 15.36 8.33
CA PRO A 236 10.03 16.21 7.34
C PRO A 236 10.19 15.67 5.92
N ALA A 237 9.11 15.70 5.12
CA ALA A 237 9.12 15.14 3.78
C ALA A 237 8.19 15.91 2.85
N ASP A 238 8.67 16.33 1.69
CA ASP A 238 7.81 16.66 0.56
C ASP A 238 7.49 15.39 -0.26
N ASN A 239 6.72 15.53 -1.33
CA ASN A 239 6.41 14.41 -2.23
C ASN A 239 7.68 13.77 -2.83
N ALA A 240 8.70 14.55 -3.16
CA ALA A 240 9.93 14.02 -3.77
C ALA A 240 10.70 13.14 -2.78
N ARG A 241 10.86 13.61 -1.55
CA ARG A 241 11.52 12.86 -0.47
C ARG A 241 10.75 11.59 -0.12
N LEU A 242 9.41 11.67 -0.07
CA LEU A 242 8.57 10.50 0.19
C LEU A 242 8.68 9.45 -0.93
N ALA A 243 8.67 9.88 -2.19
CA ALA A 243 8.86 8.99 -3.34
C ALA A 243 10.25 8.34 -3.33
N GLN A 244 11.29 9.10 -2.96
CA GLN A 244 12.64 8.56 -2.80
C GLN A 244 12.67 7.46 -1.72
N GLN A 245 12.13 7.72 -0.51
CA GLN A 245 12.14 6.73 0.57
C GLN A 245 11.32 5.48 0.24
N LEU A 246 10.18 5.63 -0.44
CA LEU A 246 9.40 4.50 -0.93
C LEU A 246 10.15 3.70 -1.99
N GLY A 247 10.85 4.38 -2.91
CA GLY A 247 11.71 3.76 -3.91
C GLY A 247 12.85 2.95 -3.29
N ASP A 248 13.53 3.51 -2.29
CA ASP A 248 14.60 2.82 -1.56
C ASP A 248 14.07 1.55 -0.86
N LEU A 249 12.86 1.63 -0.28
CA LEU A 249 12.21 0.47 0.34
C LEU A 249 11.84 -0.61 -0.68
N ILE A 250 11.26 -0.22 -1.81
CA ILE A 250 10.95 -1.13 -2.93
C ILE A 250 12.20 -1.85 -3.43
N LEU A 251 13.31 -1.14 -3.62
CA LEU A 251 14.57 -1.73 -4.06
C LEU A 251 15.13 -2.72 -3.03
N SER A 252 14.95 -2.47 -1.74
CA SER A 252 15.37 -3.41 -0.69
C SER A 252 14.51 -4.68 -0.63
N ALA A 253 13.28 -4.62 -1.14
CA ALA A 253 12.34 -5.74 -1.23
C ALA A 253 12.53 -6.60 -2.48
N ALA A 254 13.21 -6.06 -3.51
CA ALA A 254 13.37 -6.74 -4.79
C ALA A 254 14.17 -8.04 -4.61
N PRO A 255 13.75 -9.15 -5.27
CA PRO A 255 14.43 -10.42 -5.15
C PRO A 255 15.90 -10.26 -5.53
N THR A 256 16.81 -10.63 -4.63
CA THR A 256 18.24 -10.64 -4.93
C THR A 256 18.51 -11.77 -5.92
N THR A 257 18.53 -11.47 -7.20
CA THR A 257 19.13 -12.35 -8.21
C THR A 257 20.62 -12.43 -7.88
N ARG A 258 21.04 -13.47 -7.14
CA ARG A 258 22.46 -13.84 -7.13
C ARG A 258 22.74 -14.59 -8.44
N PRO A 259 23.87 -14.28 -9.11
CA PRO A 259 24.34 -15.06 -10.25
C PRO A 259 24.66 -16.51 -9.85
#